data_AF-A0A8I1HGQ1-F1
#
_entry.id   AF-A0A8I1HGQ1-F1
#
_cell.length_a   1.000
_cell.length_b   1.000
_cell.length_c   1.000
_cell.angle_alpha   90.00
_cell.angle_beta   90.00
_cell.angle_gamma   90.00
#
_symmetry.space_group_name_H-M   'P 1'
#
loop_
_entity.id
_entity.type
_entity.pdbx_description
1 polymer ?
#
loop_
_entity_poly.entity_id
_entity_poly.type
_entity_poly.pdbx_seq_one_letter_code
_entity_poly.pdbx_strand_id
1 'polypeptide(L)' 'MLPHLPIKRSTVWKWAKDGRFPASVKIHSLTCWRCEEIHAWLKQYSKVECDHENIE' A
#
# COMPACT_ATOMS: atom_id res chain seq x y z
N MET A 1 2.96 -4.95 -13.05
CA MET A 1 2.21 -3.88 -12.37
C MET A 1 1.93 -4.32 -10.95
N LEU A 2 1.78 -3.40 -10.00
CA LEU A 2 1.21 -3.73 -8.69
C LEU A 2 -0.31 -3.84 -8.89
N PRO A 3 -0.94 -5.00 -8.68
CA PRO A 3 -2.35 -5.21 -9.06
C PRO A 3 -3.33 -4.30 -8.31
N HIS A 4 -2.95 -3.79 -7.14
CA HIS A 4 -3.82 -2.96 -6.29
C HIS A 4 -3.51 -1.47 -6.33
N LEU A 5 -2.49 -1.04 -7.09
CA LEU A 5 -2.04 0.36 -7.04
C LEU A 5 -1.72 0.88 -8.45
N PRO A 6 -2.45 1.90 -8.93
CA PRO A 6 -2.21 2.51 -10.25
C PRO A 6 -0.98 3.43 -10.26
N ILE A 7 0.11 3.05 -9.58
CA ILE A 7 1.38 3.79 -9.58
C ILE A 7 2.56 2.89 -9.96
N LYS A 8 3.55 3.51 -10.61
CA LYS A 8 4.79 2.83 -10.97
C LYS A 8 5.60 2.48 -9.71
N ARG A 9 6.30 1.34 -9.71
CA ARG A 9 7.14 0.89 -8.58
C ARG A 9 8.14 1.95 -8.11
N SER A 10 8.72 2.72 -9.02
CA SER A 10 9.66 3.80 -8.70
C SER A 10 9.03 4.95 -7.91
N THR A 11 7.73 5.21 -8.09
CA THR A 11 6.98 6.20 -7.30
C THR A 11 6.79 5.74 -5.86
N VAL A 12 6.49 4.45 -5.65
CA VAL A 12 6.35 3.87 -4.30
C VAL A 12 7.61 4.13 -3.46
N TRP A 13 8.79 3.85 -4.03
CA TRP A 13 10.07 4.07 -3.35
C TRP A 13 10.34 5.54 -3.03
N LYS A 14 10.00 6.45 -3.95
CA LYS A 14 10.13 7.89 -3.70
C LYS A 14 9.21 8.33 -2.57
N TRP A 15 7.96 7.90 -2.56
CA TRP A 15 7.01 8.26 -1.50
C TRP A 15 7.33 7.63 -0.15
N ALA A 16 7.88 6.41 -0.15
CA ALA A 16 8.38 5.78 1.07
C ALA A 16 9.54 6.58 1.67
N LYS A 17 10.43 7.14 0.82
CA LYS A 17 11.50 8.05 1.26
C LYS A 17 10.99 9.42 1.70
N ASP A 18 9.94 9.92 1.04
CA ASP A 18 9.30 11.22 1.32
C ASP A 18 8.41 11.20 2.57
N GLY A 19 8.15 10.01 3.15
CA GLY A 19 7.24 9.82 4.28
C GLY A 19 5.76 9.87 3.89
N ARG A 20 5.45 9.92 2.58
CA ARG A 20 4.08 9.90 2.04
C ARG A 20 3.54 8.49 1.83
N PHE A 21 4.37 7.46 1.95
CA PHE A 21 3.99 6.05 1.87
C PHE A 21 4.44 5.34 3.16
N PRO A 22 3.78 4.23 3.56
CA PRO A 22 4.14 3.50 4.75
C PRO A 22 5.62 3.13 4.81
N ALA A 23 6.14 3.11 6.03
CA ALA A 23 7.51 2.73 6.31
C ALA A 23 7.78 1.33 5.75
N SER A 24 8.84 1.21 4.95
CA SER A 24 9.24 -0.07 4.42
C SER A 24 9.92 -0.91 5.51
N VAL A 25 9.50 -2.16 5.63
CA VAL A 25 10.06 -3.13 6.56
C VAL A 25 10.95 -4.08 5.77
N LYS A 26 12.22 -4.15 6.17
CA LYS A 26 13.18 -5.07 5.55
C LYS A 26 13.07 -6.43 6.22
N ILE A 27 12.62 -7.44 5.47
CA ILE A 27 12.58 -8.84 5.89
C ILE A 27 13.64 -9.57 5.08
N HIS A 28 14.76 -9.90 5.73
CA HIS A 28 15.97 -10.45 5.08
C HIS A 28 16.47 -9.58 3.92
N SER A 29 16.30 -10.04 2.68
CA SER A 29 16.70 -9.34 1.46
C SER A 29 15.52 -8.60 0.79
N LEU A 30 14.30 -8.84 1.27
CA LEU A 30 13.09 -8.27 0.69
C LEU A 30 12.68 -7.02 1.45
N THR A 31 12.27 -6.01 0.68
CA THR A 31 11.63 -4.83 1.23
C THR A 31 10.13 -5.00 1.07
N CYS A 32 9.44 -5.14 2.20
CA CYS A 32 8.02 -5.39 2.28
C CYS A 32 7.36 -4.25 3.05
N TRP A 33 6.04 -4.21 3.03
CA TRP A 33 5.25 -3.28 3.85
C TRP A 33 4.26 -4.08 4.67
N ARG A 34 3.96 -3.60 5.88
CA ARG A 34 2.89 -4.19 6.67
C ARG A 34 1.58 -3.97 5.95
N CYS A 35 0.80 -5.04 5.77
CA CYS A 35 -0.52 -4.95 5.17
C CYS A 35 -1.37 -3.92 5.91
N GLU A 36 -1.39 -3.94 7.25
CA GLU A 36 -2.18 -3.01 8.07
C GLU A 36 -1.92 -1.54 7.73
N GLU A 37 -0.65 -1.14 7.67
CA GLU A 37 -0.24 0.23 7.33
C GLU A 37 -0.62 0.61 5.90
N ILE A 38 -0.51 -0.33 4.96
CA ILE A 38 -0.90 -0.13 3.56
C ILE A 38 -2.42 0.00 3.44
N HIS A 39 -3.20 -0.79 4.17
CA HIS A 39 -4.66 -0.66 4.19
C HIS A 39 -5.10 0.65 4.86
N ALA A 40 -4.46 1.05 5.96
CA ALA A 40 -4.73 2.33 6.62
C ALA A 40 -4.36 3.51 5.71
N TRP A 41 -3.24 3.42 5.00
CA TRP A 41 -2.83 4.40 3.99
C TRP A 41 -3.82 4.45 2.83
N LEU A 42 -4.19 3.30 2.26
CA LEU A 42 -5.20 3.22 1.21
C LEU A 42 -6.53 3.81 1.68
N LYS A 43 -6.96 3.59 2.92
CA LYS A 43 -8.18 4.16 3.50
C LYS A 43 -8.17 5.69 3.55
N GLN A 44 -7.01 6.32 3.70
CA GLN A 44 -6.89 7.79 3.66
C GLN A 44 -7.16 8.36 2.26
N TYR A 45 -6.87 7.59 1.20
CA TYR A 45 -7.10 7.99 -0.19
C TYR A 45 -8.39 7.38 -0.78
N SER A 46 -8.85 6.26 -0.24
CA SER A 46 -10.08 5.57 -0.58
C SER A 46 -11.23 6.18 0.22
N LYS A 47 -11.68 7.36 -0.22
CA LYS A 47 -13.06 7.80 0.03
C LYS A 47 -14.00 7.02 -0.89
N VAL A 48 -13.91 5.70 -0.84
CA VAL A 48 -14.81 4.78 -1.52
C VAL A 48 -15.11 3.69 -0.51
N GLU A 49 -16.29 3.84 0.09
CA GLU A 49 -17.07 2.73 0.60
C GLU A 49 -17.11 1.65 -0.48
N CYS A 50 -16.41 0.55 -0.24
CA CYS A 50 -16.64 -0.67 -0.99
C CYS A 50 -16.75 -1.77 0.04
N ASP A 51 -18.00 -2.10 0.35
CA ASP A 51 -18.46 -3.33 0.93
C ASP A 51 -17.56 -4.51 0.54
N HIS A 52 -16.88 -5.05 1.55
CA HIS A 52 -16.42 -6.41 1.52
C HIS A 52 -17.46 -7.21 2.30
N GLU A 53 -18.20 -8.11 1.65
CA GLU A 53 -18.12 -9.55 1.92
C GLU A 53 -19.22 -10.37 1.20
N ASN A 54 -18.72 -11.35 0.42
CA ASN A 54 -19.22 -12.70 0.10
C ASN A 54 -20.67 -12.92 -0.37
N ILE A 55 -20.89 -13.51 -1.56
CA ILE A 55 -20.69 -14.94 -1.91
C ILE A 55 -21.62 -15.85 -1.10
N GLU A 56 -22.79 -16.14 -1.66
CA GLU A 56 -23.22 -17.49 -2.08
C GLU A 56 -24.10 -17.37 -3.34
#